data_AF-A0A554KND4-F1
#
_entry.id   AF-A0A554KND4-F1
#
_cell.length_a   1.000
_cell.length_b   1.000
_cell.length_c   1.000
_cell.angle_alpha   90.00
_cell.angle_beta   90.00
_cell.angle_gamma   90.00
#
_symmetry.space_group_name_H-M   'P 1'
#
loop_
_entity.id
_entity.type
_entity.pdbx_description
1 polymer ?
#
loop_
_entity_poly.entity_id
_entity_poly.type
_entity_poly.pdbx_seq_one_letter_code
_entity_poly.pdbx_strand_id
1 'polypeptide(L)'
;MRVIYSLEPMPESFSRSIFLAGPTPRDKGVPSWRPEALRLLEEAGYDGVVFVPEFHTVPFRVSDEDYPKQCRWEAEAMEMSDCIAFWLDRDLAIMPGFTTNHEHGEWFRSGKVVFGAPPNAPKTRYLRLKGSEVFVPQATTLEETIQKAMAMTKDGALRSVGERYVPLRVWRVIHFQEWYRDLRRRHLFLSQARVELVLRDGITLIVVQVQLASGKNLNPREGLIVLSSDGWQEITC
;
A
#
# COMPACT_ATOMS: atom_id res chain seq x y z
N MET A 1 2.49 16.76 4.66
CA MET A 1 1.86 15.76 3.78
C MET A 1 2.11 16.10 2.32
N ARG A 2 2.30 15.11 1.43
CA ARG A 2 2.20 15.25 -0.03
C ARG A 2 1.10 14.33 -0.54
N VAL A 3 0.07 14.86 -1.17
CA VAL A 3 -1.02 14.07 -1.76
C VAL A 3 -0.68 13.76 -3.22
N ILE A 4 -0.98 12.55 -3.69
CA ILE A 4 -0.86 12.11 -5.08
C ILE A 4 -2.22 11.54 -5.50
N TYR A 5 -2.82 12.12 -6.53
CA TYR A 5 -4.11 11.71 -7.08
C TYR A 5 -3.94 10.72 -8.24
N SER A 6 -5.04 10.09 -8.65
CA SER A 6 -5.03 9.11 -9.74
C SER A 6 -4.44 9.69 -11.03
N LEU A 7 -3.56 8.91 -11.67
CA LEU A 7 -2.76 9.26 -12.86
C LEU A 7 -1.65 10.31 -12.65
N GLU A 8 -1.46 10.86 -11.45
CA GLU A 8 -0.30 11.71 -11.14
C GLU A 8 0.98 10.86 -10.96
N PRO A 9 2.18 11.40 -11.31
CA PRO A 9 3.43 10.63 -11.27
C PRO A 9 3.88 10.25 -9.84
N MET A 10 4.38 9.02 -9.69
CA MET A 10 4.79 8.46 -8.39
C MET A 10 6.11 9.05 -7.84
N PRO A 11 6.17 9.50 -6.57
CA PRO A 11 7.42 9.87 -5.88
C PRO A 11 8.19 11.07 -6.49
N GLU A 12 9.52 11.06 -6.64
CA GLU A 12 10.46 9.92 -6.77
C GLU A 12 10.97 9.28 -5.46
N SER A 13 10.72 9.91 -4.30
CA SER A 13 11.18 9.44 -2.99
C SER A 13 10.20 9.83 -1.87
N PHE A 14 10.17 9.06 -0.77
CA PHE A 14 9.41 9.39 0.44
C PHE A 14 9.94 8.63 1.66
N SER A 15 9.58 9.10 2.87
CA SER A 15 9.88 8.43 4.13
C SER A 15 8.79 7.43 4.56
N ARG A 16 7.52 7.79 4.37
CA ARG A 16 6.35 6.97 4.67
C ARG A 16 5.19 7.26 3.73
N SER A 17 4.33 6.26 3.48
CA SER A 17 3.19 6.36 2.56
C SER A 17 1.90 5.68 3.07
N ILE A 18 0.75 6.27 2.76
CA ILE A 18 -0.59 5.69 2.99
C ILE A 18 -1.40 5.70 1.70
N PHE A 19 -2.08 4.61 1.34
CA PHE A 19 -3.11 4.58 0.29
C PHE A 19 -4.51 4.61 0.91
N LEU A 20 -5.39 5.47 0.40
CA LEU A 20 -6.78 5.60 0.86
C LEU A 20 -7.74 4.71 0.05
N ALA A 21 -7.73 3.41 0.35
CA ALA A 21 -8.61 2.44 -0.28
C ALA A 21 -10.04 2.54 0.28
N GLY A 22 -11.03 2.39 -0.59
CA GLY A 22 -12.42 2.53 -0.15
C GLY A 22 -13.37 2.75 -1.31
N PRO A 23 -14.68 2.66 -1.06
CA PRO A 23 -15.70 3.00 -2.05
C PRO A 23 -15.53 4.45 -2.50
N THR A 24 -15.70 4.70 -3.81
CA THR A 24 -15.67 6.04 -4.43
C THR A 24 -17.07 6.40 -4.92
N PRO A 25 -17.57 7.62 -4.66
CA PRO A 25 -18.88 8.07 -5.12
C PRO A 25 -19.10 7.94 -6.62
N ARG A 26 -20.27 7.43 -7.03
CA ARG A 26 -20.66 7.33 -8.45
C ARG A 26 -21.41 8.56 -8.96
N ASP A 27 -22.08 9.27 -8.05
CA ASP A 27 -22.89 10.45 -8.34
C ASP A 27 -22.26 11.71 -7.73
N LYS A 28 -22.33 12.83 -8.46
CA LYS A 28 -21.74 14.13 -8.06
C LYS A 28 -22.33 14.71 -6.76
N GLY A 29 -23.52 14.26 -6.34
CA GLY A 29 -24.18 14.70 -5.10
C GLY A 29 -23.74 13.93 -3.85
N VAL A 30 -22.94 12.87 -3.99
CA VAL A 30 -22.46 12.06 -2.87
C VAL A 30 -21.02 12.47 -2.58
N PRO A 31 -20.71 13.04 -1.40
CA PRO A 31 -19.35 13.49 -1.07
C PRO A 31 -18.41 12.30 -0.89
N SER A 32 -17.13 12.50 -1.22
CA SER A 32 -16.08 11.55 -0.85
C SER A 32 -15.71 11.71 0.63
N TRP A 33 -15.31 10.61 1.27
CA TRP A 33 -14.74 10.59 2.61
C TRP A 33 -13.24 10.96 2.62
N ARG A 34 -12.57 10.95 1.46
CA ARG A 34 -11.12 11.16 1.35
C ARG A 34 -10.66 12.58 1.73
N PRO A 35 -11.38 13.67 1.44
CA PRO A 35 -11.06 15.00 1.96
C PRO A 35 -11.02 15.06 3.50
N GLU A 36 -11.94 14.37 4.17
CA GLU A 36 -11.95 14.29 5.64
C GLU A 36 -10.78 13.45 6.17
N ALA A 37 -10.44 12.35 5.49
CA ALA A 37 -9.24 11.57 5.81
C ALA A 37 -7.94 12.40 5.67
N LEU A 38 -7.86 13.26 4.65
CA LEU A 38 -6.73 14.17 4.46
C LEU A 38 -6.67 15.24 5.56
N ARG A 39 -7.80 15.83 5.96
CA ARG A 39 -7.88 16.77 7.09
C ARG A 39 -7.37 16.13 8.38
N LEU A 40 -7.83 14.92 8.70
CA LEU A 40 -7.41 14.16 9.88
C LEU A 40 -5.91 13.84 9.87
N LEU A 41 -5.34 13.51 8.70
CA LEU A 41 -3.90 13.29 8.54
C LEU A 41 -3.09 14.59 8.72
N GLU A 42 -3.58 15.71 8.20
CA GLU A 42 -2.94 17.02 8.32
C GLU A 42 -2.94 17.53 9.77
N GLU A 43 -4.09 17.47 10.45
CA GLU A 43 -4.24 17.86 11.87
C GLU A 43 -3.37 17.01 12.80
N ALA A 44 -3.19 15.73 12.49
CA ALA A 44 -2.30 14.83 13.22
C ALA A 44 -0.81 14.96 12.82
N GLY A 45 -0.44 15.92 11.95
CA GLY A 45 0.93 16.22 11.58
C GLY A 45 1.59 15.19 10.65
N TYR A 46 0.82 14.56 9.75
CA TYR A 46 1.37 13.61 8.79
C TYR A 46 2.26 14.31 7.74
N ASP A 47 3.53 13.94 7.68
CA ASP A 47 4.53 14.50 6.76
C ASP A 47 4.76 13.63 5.50
N GLY A 48 4.20 12.41 5.46
CA GLY A 48 4.39 11.45 4.39
C GLY A 48 3.58 11.69 3.11
N VAL A 49 3.62 10.70 2.24
CA VAL A 49 2.84 10.64 0.99
C VAL A 49 1.47 10.01 1.24
N VAL A 50 0.42 10.56 0.62
CA VAL A 50 -0.92 9.96 0.62
C VAL A 50 -1.38 9.75 -0.82
N PHE A 51 -1.64 8.50 -1.17
CA PHE A 51 -2.18 8.12 -2.47
C PHE A 51 -3.72 8.09 -2.41
N VAL A 52 -4.34 8.82 -3.32
CA VAL A 52 -5.79 9.03 -3.40
C VAL A 52 -6.30 8.48 -4.74
N PRO A 53 -7.06 7.36 -4.77
CA PRO A 53 -7.63 6.78 -5.99
C PRO A 53 -8.89 7.55 -6.45
N GLU A 54 -8.74 8.86 -6.53
CA GLU A 54 -9.68 9.82 -7.13
C GLU A 54 -8.86 10.78 -7.99
N PHE A 55 -9.47 11.41 -8.99
CA PHE A 55 -8.82 12.50 -9.72
C PHE A 55 -8.81 13.78 -8.89
N HIS A 56 -7.80 14.61 -9.07
CA HIS A 56 -7.75 15.95 -8.46
C HIS A 56 -8.92 16.86 -8.91
N THR A 57 -9.55 16.55 -10.04
CA THR A 57 -10.69 17.29 -10.60
C THR A 57 -11.95 16.43 -10.70
N VAL A 58 -13.10 17.06 -10.47
CA VAL A 58 -14.41 16.45 -10.78
C VAL A 58 -14.74 16.59 -12.28
N PRO A 59 -15.46 15.65 -12.90
CA PRO A 59 -16.08 14.45 -12.32
C PRO A 59 -15.09 13.30 -12.10
N PHE A 60 -15.36 12.47 -11.08
CA PHE A 60 -14.68 11.18 -10.88
C PHE A 60 -15.04 10.10 -11.92
N ARG A 61 -15.49 10.49 -13.12
CA ARG A 61 -15.74 9.57 -14.23
C ARG A 61 -14.49 9.41 -15.05
N VAL A 62 -13.92 8.22 -14.94
CA VAL A 62 -12.88 7.71 -15.84
C VAL A 62 -13.43 7.61 -17.26
N SER A 63 -12.62 7.97 -18.26
CA SER A 63 -12.88 7.56 -19.64
C SER A 63 -12.55 6.07 -19.81
N ASP A 64 -13.12 5.39 -20.80
CA ASP A 64 -12.75 4.00 -21.09
C ASP A 64 -11.26 3.85 -21.47
N GLU A 65 -10.64 4.91 -21.99
CA GLU A 65 -9.21 4.97 -22.31
C GLU A 65 -8.32 5.13 -21.07
N ASP A 66 -8.80 5.86 -20.05
CA ASP A 66 -8.08 6.11 -18.80
C ASP A 66 -8.27 4.98 -17.78
N TYR A 67 -9.34 4.19 -17.89
CA TYR A 67 -9.65 3.12 -16.94
C TYR A 67 -8.50 2.11 -16.77
N PRO A 68 -7.86 1.58 -17.83
CA PRO A 68 -6.67 0.73 -17.68
C PRO A 68 -5.46 1.46 -17.09
N LYS A 69 -5.35 2.78 -17.28
CA LYS A 69 -4.26 3.59 -16.71
C LYS A 69 -4.46 3.76 -15.20
N GLN A 70 -5.70 4.03 -14.78
CA GLN A 70 -6.08 4.15 -13.37
C GLN A 70 -5.85 2.85 -12.64
N CYS A 71 -6.34 1.70 -13.14
CA CYS A 71 -6.15 0.43 -12.45
C CYS A 71 -4.66 0.06 -12.29
N ARG A 72 -3.79 0.43 -13.24
CA ARG A 72 -2.33 0.28 -13.09
C ARG A 72 -1.75 1.22 -12.04
N TRP A 73 -2.16 2.49 -12.04
CA TRP A 73 -1.75 3.47 -11.03
C TRP A 73 -2.18 3.05 -9.62
N GLU A 74 -3.40 2.52 -9.46
CA GLU A 74 -3.94 2.04 -8.19
C GLU A 74 -3.15 0.82 -7.68
N ALA A 75 -2.86 -0.15 -8.56
CA ALA A 75 -2.04 -1.30 -8.23
C ALA A 75 -0.61 -0.89 -7.80
N GLU A 76 0.05 0.00 -8.57
CA GLU A 76 1.40 0.49 -8.27
C GLU A 76 1.45 1.29 -6.95
N ALA A 77 0.50 2.20 -6.75
CA ALA A 77 0.39 2.99 -5.53
C ALA A 77 0.08 2.13 -4.30
N MET A 78 -0.79 1.13 -4.44
CA MET A 78 -1.02 0.15 -3.38
C MET A 78 0.24 -0.68 -3.09
N GLU A 79 0.93 -1.20 -4.11
CA GLU A 79 2.18 -1.97 -3.98
C GLU A 79 3.24 -1.19 -3.18
N MET A 80 3.47 0.06 -3.61
CA MET A 80 4.42 1.03 -3.03
C MET A 80 4.05 1.52 -1.62
N SER A 81 2.81 1.30 -1.15
CA SER A 81 2.33 1.87 0.11
C SER A 81 2.77 1.10 1.35
N ASP A 82 3.20 1.83 2.38
CA ASP A 82 3.53 1.27 3.69
C ASP A 82 2.29 0.85 4.50
N CYS A 83 1.18 1.54 4.26
CA CYS A 83 -0.13 1.20 4.77
C CYS A 83 -1.21 1.42 3.71
N ILE A 84 -2.16 0.49 3.59
CA ILE A 84 -3.40 0.66 2.83
C ILE A 84 -4.52 0.80 3.86
N ALA A 85 -5.01 2.02 4.02
CA ALA A 85 -6.11 2.35 4.93
C ALA A 85 -7.44 2.15 4.19
N PHE A 86 -8.12 1.05 4.49
CA PHE A 86 -9.45 0.78 3.97
C PHE A 86 -10.52 1.47 4.82
N TRP A 87 -11.36 2.32 4.22
CA TRP A 87 -12.58 2.84 4.85
C TRP A 87 -13.81 2.41 4.04
N LEU A 88 -14.61 1.48 4.56
CA LEU A 88 -15.79 0.91 3.89
C LEU A 88 -17.10 1.48 4.43
N ASP A 89 -17.24 2.81 4.40
CA ASP A 89 -18.53 3.49 4.57
C ASP A 89 -19.34 3.44 3.26
N ARG A 90 -19.82 2.24 2.92
CA ARG A 90 -20.57 1.99 1.67
C ARG A 90 -22.07 2.01 1.87
N ASP A 91 -22.76 2.60 0.91
CA ASP A 91 -24.17 2.32 0.63
C ASP A 91 -24.26 1.40 -0.60
N LEU A 92 -25.08 0.34 -0.54
CA LEU A 92 -25.13 -0.66 -1.62
C LEU A 92 -25.83 -0.18 -2.90
N ALA A 93 -26.63 0.89 -2.85
CA ALA A 93 -27.28 1.49 -4.00
C ALA A 93 -26.35 2.46 -4.74
N ILE A 94 -25.74 3.41 -4.00
CA ILE A 94 -24.98 4.53 -4.59
C ILE A 94 -23.45 4.30 -4.61
N MET A 95 -22.90 3.54 -3.66
CA MET A 95 -21.45 3.43 -3.46
C MET A 95 -21.02 2.02 -2.97
N PRO A 96 -21.33 0.93 -3.70
CA PRO A 96 -21.26 -0.44 -3.17
C PRO A 96 -19.85 -0.98 -2.84
N GLY A 97 -18.79 -0.34 -3.36
CA GLY A 97 -17.39 -0.73 -3.08
C GLY A 97 -17.06 -2.17 -3.47
N PHE A 98 -17.48 -2.63 -4.66
CA PHE A 98 -17.19 -3.99 -5.12
C PHE A 98 -15.70 -4.21 -5.44
N THR A 99 -15.07 -3.29 -6.17
CA THR A 99 -13.61 -3.30 -6.42
C THR A 99 -12.84 -3.31 -5.10
N THR A 100 -13.27 -2.51 -4.13
CA THR A 100 -12.70 -2.47 -2.77
C THR A 100 -12.70 -3.82 -2.06
N ASN A 101 -13.65 -4.73 -2.32
CA ASN A 101 -13.58 -6.08 -1.77
C ASN A 101 -12.48 -6.94 -2.42
N HIS A 102 -12.17 -6.70 -3.71
CA HIS A 102 -11.09 -7.37 -4.43
C HIS A 102 -9.73 -6.86 -3.95
N GLU A 103 -9.53 -5.54 -3.94
CA GLU A 103 -8.32 -4.89 -3.40
C GLU A 103 -8.05 -5.30 -1.95
N HIS A 104 -9.10 -5.29 -1.12
CA HIS A 104 -9.00 -5.76 0.27
C HIS A 104 -8.60 -7.23 0.32
N GLY A 105 -9.14 -8.09 -0.54
CA GLY A 105 -8.82 -9.51 -0.61
C GLY A 105 -7.38 -9.79 -1.05
N GLU A 106 -6.89 -9.07 -2.05
CA GLU A 106 -5.51 -9.11 -2.55
C GLU A 106 -4.51 -8.73 -1.46
N TRP A 107 -4.71 -7.58 -0.82
CA TRP A 107 -3.79 -7.07 0.19
C TRP A 107 -4.06 -7.62 1.59
N PHE A 108 -5.11 -8.42 1.79
CA PHE A 108 -5.63 -8.82 3.10
C PHE A 108 -4.58 -9.33 4.09
N ARG A 109 -3.67 -10.20 3.60
CA ARG A 109 -2.63 -10.85 4.41
C ARG A 109 -1.27 -10.16 4.36
N SER A 110 -1.11 -9.10 3.58
CA SER A 110 0.16 -8.41 3.31
C SER A 110 0.85 -7.78 4.54
N GLY A 111 0.12 -7.62 5.65
CA GLY A 111 0.59 -6.93 6.85
C GLY A 111 0.70 -5.41 6.71
N LYS A 112 0.19 -4.81 5.62
CA LYS A 112 0.07 -3.35 5.45
C LYS A 112 -1.39 -2.83 5.49
N VAL A 113 -2.37 -3.67 5.79
CA VAL A 113 -3.81 -3.27 5.78
C VAL A 113 -4.27 -2.77 7.15
N VAL A 114 -4.97 -1.63 7.16
CA VAL A 114 -5.89 -1.22 8.24
C VAL A 114 -7.32 -1.29 7.70
N PHE A 115 -8.26 -1.83 8.49
CA PHE A 115 -9.66 -1.96 8.09
C PHE A 115 -10.61 -1.15 8.98
N GLY A 116 -11.19 -0.09 8.42
CA GLY A 116 -12.24 0.71 9.03
C GLY A 116 -13.57 0.59 8.30
N ALA A 117 -14.66 0.63 9.06
CA ALA A 117 -16.02 0.83 8.54
C ALA A 117 -16.95 1.25 9.68
N PRO A 118 -18.01 2.04 9.44
CA PRO A 118 -19.05 2.25 10.44
C PRO A 118 -19.64 0.93 10.97
N PRO A 119 -20.10 0.86 12.24
CA PRO A 119 -20.67 -0.38 12.81
C PRO A 119 -21.81 -0.98 11.98
N ASN A 120 -22.61 -0.12 11.34
CA ASN A 120 -23.78 -0.49 10.54
C ASN A 120 -23.46 -0.66 9.04
N ALA A 121 -22.20 -0.54 8.62
CA ALA A 121 -21.81 -0.61 7.22
C ALA A 121 -22.18 -1.96 6.57
N PRO A 122 -22.97 -1.98 5.49
CA PRO A 122 -23.45 -3.19 4.84
C PRO A 122 -22.35 -4.20 4.50
N LYS A 123 -22.64 -5.48 4.78
CA LYS A 123 -21.82 -6.65 4.39
C LYS A 123 -20.37 -6.64 4.91
N THR A 124 -20.02 -5.84 5.92
CA THR A 124 -18.65 -5.77 6.48
C THR A 124 -18.33 -6.86 7.51
N ARG A 125 -19.34 -7.48 8.15
CA ARG A 125 -19.18 -8.49 9.22
C ARG A 125 -18.19 -9.63 8.88
N TYR A 126 -18.22 -10.12 7.64
CA TYR A 126 -17.30 -11.18 7.21
C TYR A 126 -15.85 -10.68 7.10
N LEU A 127 -15.65 -9.50 6.51
CA LEU A 127 -14.31 -8.86 6.41
C LEU A 127 -13.70 -8.64 7.79
N ARG A 128 -14.51 -8.16 8.75
CA ARG A 128 -14.11 -8.00 10.16
C ARG A 128 -13.72 -9.32 10.82
N LEU A 129 -14.55 -10.35 10.68
CA LEU A 129 -14.27 -11.67 11.23
C LEU A 129 -12.95 -12.24 10.70
N LYS A 130 -12.77 -12.25 9.37
CA LYS A 130 -11.51 -12.68 8.77
C LYS A 130 -10.35 -11.82 9.27
N GLY A 131 -10.51 -10.50 9.30
CA GLY A 131 -9.46 -9.56 9.73
C GLY A 131 -8.91 -9.86 11.13
N SER A 132 -9.79 -10.26 12.05
CA SER A 132 -9.41 -10.68 13.40
C SER A 132 -8.56 -11.96 13.42
N GLU A 133 -8.81 -12.92 12.53
CA GLU A 133 -8.01 -14.17 12.44
C GLU A 133 -6.55 -13.94 12.01
N VAL A 134 -6.26 -12.80 11.38
CA VAL A 134 -4.92 -12.45 10.87
C VAL A 134 -4.39 -11.14 11.46
N PHE A 135 -5.00 -10.67 12.56
CA PHE A 135 -4.56 -9.49 13.32
C PHE A 135 -4.50 -8.17 12.52
N VAL A 136 -5.35 -8.01 11.49
CA VAL A 136 -5.53 -6.71 10.81
C VAL A 136 -6.05 -5.69 11.83
N PRO A 137 -5.39 -4.52 11.99
CA PRO A 137 -5.90 -3.44 12.83
C PRO A 137 -7.27 -2.97 12.32
N GLN A 138 -8.26 -3.02 13.21
CA GLN A 138 -9.64 -2.66 12.89
C GLN A 138 -10.11 -1.44 13.66
N ALA A 139 -10.94 -0.62 12.99
CA ALA A 139 -11.55 0.59 13.51
C ALA A 139 -13.07 0.65 13.24
N THR A 140 -13.81 1.48 13.98
CA THR A 140 -15.24 1.78 13.71
C THR A 140 -15.52 3.21 13.26
N THR A 141 -14.55 4.12 13.37
CA THR A 141 -14.63 5.51 12.86
C THR A 141 -13.51 5.78 11.86
N LEU A 142 -13.69 6.80 11.00
CA LEU A 142 -12.66 7.21 10.04
C LEU A 142 -11.41 7.71 10.78
N GLU A 143 -11.58 8.54 11.81
CA GLU A 143 -10.51 9.01 12.69
C GLU A 143 -9.66 7.86 13.26
N GLU A 144 -10.30 6.85 13.87
CA GLU A 144 -9.60 5.71 14.46
C GLU A 144 -8.90 4.84 13.39
N THR A 145 -9.41 4.84 12.15
CA THR A 145 -8.79 4.20 10.98
C THR A 145 -7.50 4.93 10.59
N ILE A 146 -7.56 6.26 10.51
CA ILE A 146 -6.41 7.12 10.20
C ILE A 146 -5.34 7.05 11.29
N GLN A 147 -5.72 7.08 12.58
CA GLN A 147 -4.81 6.91 13.70
C GLN A 147 -4.02 5.59 13.63
N LYS A 148 -4.69 4.46 13.29
CA LYS A 148 -4.01 3.17 13.10
C LYS A 148 -3.09 3.16 11.88
N ALA A 149 -3.48 3.79 10.77
CA ALA A 149 -2.64 3.92 9.58
C ALA A 149 -1.37 4.75 9.85
N MET A 150 -1.50 5.83 10.63
CA MET A 150 -0.37 6.62 11.11
C MET A 150 0.53 5.82 12.06
N ALA A 151 -0.03 5.00 12.96
CA ALA A 151 0.75 4.13 13.84
C ALA A 151 1.56 3.09 13.07
N MET A 152 0.99 2.46 12.03
CA MET A 152 1.71 1.51 11.15
C MET A 152 2.85 2.17 10.36
N THR A 153 2.71 3.46 10.04
CA THR A 153 3.68 4.23 9.24
C THR A 153 4.58 5.14 10.07
N LYS A 154 4.51 5.06 11.40
CA LYS A 154 5.35 5.82 12.33
C LYS A 154 6.85 5.58 12.07
N ASP A 155 7.69 6.57 12.34
CA ASP A 155 9.16 6.49 12.28
C ASP A 155 9.70 6.17 10.87
N GLY A 156 9.10 6.77 9.83
CA GLY A 156 9.36 6.51 8.42
C GLY A 156 10.84 6.58 8.01
N ALA A 157 11.19 5.86 6.95
CA ALA A 157 12.55 5.72 6.44
C ALA A 157 12.62 6.15 4.97
N LEU A 158 13.48 7.13 4.67
CA LEU A 158 13.66 7.66 3.32
C LEU A 158 14.06 6.55 2.34
N ARG A 159 13.27 6.39 1.29
CA ARG A 159 13.45 5.43 0.20
C ARG A 159 13.26 6.14 -1.14
N SER A 160 14.04 5.73 -2.13
CA SER A 160 14.16 6.34 -3.45
C SER A 160 14.13 5.28 -4.56
N VAL A 161 13.73 5.66 -5.78
CA VAL A 161 13.73 4.76 -6.96
C VAL A 161 13.00 3.44 -6.65
N GLY A 162 13.68 2.28 -6.70
CA GLY A 162 13.10 0.96 -6.43
C GLY A 162 12.92 0.62 -4.95
N GLU A 163 13.60 1.33 -4.05
CA GLU A 163 13.49 1.13 -2.60
C GLU A 163 12.07 1.43 -2.09
N ARG A 164 11.34 2.31 -2.79
CA ARG A 164 9.96 2.70 -2.47
C ARG A 164 8.99 1.53 -2.50
N TYR A 165 9.24 0.51 -3.33
CA TYR A 165 8.40 -0.69 -3.43
C TYR A 165 8.68 -1.71 -2.33
N VAL A 166 9.58 -1.39 -1.38
CA VAL A 166 9.80 -2.19 -0.17
C VAL A 166 9.13 -1.48 1.02
N PRO A 167 7.95 -1.94 1.48
CA PRO A 167 7.24 -1.30 2.59
C PRO A 167 8.06 -1.27 3.89
N LEU A 168 7.82 -0.28 4.75
CA LEU A 168 8.58 -0.06 6.01
C LEU A 168 8.73 -1.32 6.86
N ARG A 169 7.70 -2.17 6.92
CA ARG A 169 7.72 -3.43 7.66
C ARG A 169 8.76 -4.43 7.16
N VAL A 170 9.11 -4.40 5.87
CA VAL A 170 10.19 -5.21 5.27
C VAL A 170 11.50 -4.45 5.30
N TRP A 171 11.48 -3.15 4.99
CA TRP A 171 12.66 -2.29 5.03
C TRP A 171 13.37 -2.33 6.40
N ARG A 172 12.62 -2.49 7.50
CA ARG A 172 13.15 -2.58 8.87
C ARG A 172 13.64 -3.97 9.29
N VAL A 173 13.43 -5.02 8.50
CA VAL A 173 13.90 -6.37 8.83
C VAL A 173 15.43 -6.38 8.79
N ILE A 174 16.06 -6.86 9.86
CA ILE A 174 17.53 -6.88 9.96
C ILE A 174 18.18 -7.63 8.79
N HIS A 175 17.62 -8.79 8.44
CA HIS A 175 18.05 -9.62 7.31
C HIS A 175 17.88 -8.93 5.95
N PHE A 176 16.81 -8.14 5.77
CA PHE A 176 16.67 -7.29 4.57
C PHE A 176 17.75 -6.20 4.53
N GLN A 177 18.04 -5.56 5.66
CA GLN A 177 19.09 -4.53 5.75
C GLN A 177 20.50 -5.11 5.61
N GLU A 178 20.74 -6.37 5.98
CA GLU A 178 21.99 -7.09 5.70
C GLU A 178 22.16 -7.35 4.21
N TRP A 179 21.15 -7.96 3.59
CA TRP A 179 21.10 -8.17 2.15
C TRP A 179 21.28 -6.85 1.37
N TYR A 180 20.53 -5.81 1.74
CA TYR A 180 20.58 -4.51 1.06
C TYR A 180 21.96 -3.83 1.21
N ARG A 181 22.61 -3.96 2.38
CA ARG A 181 24.01 -3.50 2.54
C ARG A 181 24.98 -4.27 1.64
N ASP A 182 24.79 -5.56 1.46
CA ASP A 182 25.60 -6.37 0.54
C ASP A 182 25.37 -5.99 -0.93
N LEU A 183 24.11 -5.83 -1.34
CA LEU A 183 23.74 -5.31 -2.67
C LEU A 183 24.47 -4.00 -2.98
N ARG A 184 24.48 -3.06 -2.04
CA ARG A 184 25.16 -1.76 -2.20
C ARG A 184 26.68 -1.88 -2.24
N ARG A 185 27.29 -2.83 -1.53
CA ARG A 185 28.74 -3.15 -1.64
C ARG A 185 29.09 -3.74 -3.01
N ARG A 186 28.18 -4.51 -3.63
CA ARG A 186 28.30 -5.01 -5.02
C ARG A 186 28.07 -3.92 -6.08
N HIS A 187 27.88 -2.66 -5.69
CA HIS A 187 27.51 -1.54 -6.56
C HIS A 187 26.23 -1.78 -7.40
N LEU A 188 25.31 -2.59 -6.86
CA LEU A 188 23.98 -2.82 -7.41
C LEU A 188 22.96 -1.94 -6.69
N PHE A 189 21.85 -1.65 -7.36
CA PHE A 189 20.73 -0.91 -6.78
C PHE A 189 19.38 -1.51 -7.17
N LEU A 190 18.39 -1.32 -6.30
CA LEU A 190 16.98 -1.65 -6.55
C LEU A 190 16.40 -0.66 -7.57
N SER A 191 16.01 -1.14 -8.75
CA SER A 191 15.20 -0.38 -9.70
C SER A 191 13.70 -0.60 -9.46
N GLN A 192 13.32 -1.83 -9.07
CA GLN A 192 11.97 -2.20 -8.64
C GLN A 192 12.05 -3.32 -7.60
N ALA A 193 11.02 -3.45 -6.76
CA ALA A 193 10.80 -4.61 -5.91
C ALA A 193 9.31 -4.98 -5.91
N ARG A 194 8.99 -6.24 -5.61
CA ARG A 194 7.64 -6.72 -5.28
C ARG A 194 7.73 -7.62 -4.06
N VAL A 195 6.91 -7.32 -3.05
CA VAL A 195 6.94 -8.01 -1.75
C VAL A 195 5.72 -8.92 -1.62
N GLU A 196 5.99 -10.21 -1.48
CA GLU A 196 5.01 -11.27 -1.27
C GLU A 196 5.25 -11.95 0.09
N LEU A 197 4.17 -12.48 0.67
CA LEU A 197 4.25 -13.30 1.89
C LEU A 197 3.85 -14.73 1.54
N VAL A 198 4.80 -15.65 1.69
CA VAL A 198 4.62 -17.06 1.34
C VAL A 198 4.62 -17.88 2.63
N LEU A 199 3.56 -18.67 2.83
CA LEU A 199 3.51 -19.67 3.89
C LEU A 199 4.01 -21.00 3.33
N ARG A 200 5.10 -21.52 3.89
CA ARG A 200 5.70 -22.79 3.51
C ARG A 200 6.05 -23.59 4.75
N ASP A 201 5.51 -24.80 4.87
CA ASP A 201 5.79 -25.74 5.96
C ASP A 201 5.59 -25.14 7.38
N GLY A 202 4.62 -24.22 7.50
CA GLY A 202 4.31 -23.47 8.73
C GLY A 202 5.15 -22.20 8.95
N ILE A 203 6.18 -21.99 8.15
CA ILE A 203 7.07 -20.81 8.21
C ILE A 203 6.52 -19.71 7.30
N THR A 204 6.48 -18.47 7.80
CA THR A 204 6.20 -17.29 6.96
C THR A 204 7.51 -16.77 6.38
N LEU A 205 7.60 -16.80 5.05
CA LEU A 205 8.70 -16.24 4.28
C LEU A 205 8.28 -14.88 3.70
N ILE A 206 9.17 -13.89 3.78
CA ILE A 206 9.01 -12.67 2.97
C ILE A 206 9.80 -12.90 1.69
N VAL A 207 9.10 -12.91 0.57
CA VAL A 207 9.68 -13.06 -0.75
C VAL A 207 9.74 -11.69 -1.40
N VAL A 208 10.93 -11.23 -1.74
CA VAL A 208 11.14 -9.98 -2.46
C VAL A 208 11.65 -10.32 -3.86
N GLN A 209 10.78 -10.20 -4.85
CA GLN A 209 11.19 -10.19 -6.26
C GLN A 209 11.84 -8.82 -6.51
N VAL A 210 13.03 -8.77 -7.10
CA VAL A 210 13.76 -7.52 -7.32
C VAL A 210 14.24 -7.40 -8.76
N GLN A 211 14.26 -6.17 -9.26
CA GLN A 211 15.01 -5.81 -10.44
C GLN A 211 16.26 -5.01 -10.02
N LEU A 212 17.43 -5.52 -10.41
CA LEU A 212 18.73 -5.00 -10.03
C LEU A 212 19.45 -4.41 -11.24
N ALA A 213 19.96 -3.19 -11.10
CA ALA A 213 20.75 -2.53 -12.13
C ALA A 213 22.15 -2.15 -11.64
N SER A 214 23.08 -1.93 -12.58
CA SER A 214 24.47 -1.56 -12.33
C SER A 214 24.90 -0.39 -13.22
N GLY A 215 25.33 0.72 -12.61
CA GLY A 215 25.74 1.92 -13.35
C GLY A 215 24.71 2.39 -14.38
N LYS A 216 25.09 2.45 -15.65
CA LYS A 216 24.24 2.83 -16.79
C LYS A 216 23.58 1.65 -17.53
N ASN A 217 23.69 0.40 -17.04
CA ASN A 217 23.08 -0.74 -17.73
C ASN A 217 21.54 -0.69 -17.64
N LEU A 218 20.90 -0.71 -18.80
CA LEU A 218 19.44 -0.65 -18.97
C LEU A 218 18.74 -2.02 -18.86
N ASN A 219 19.51 -3.11 -18.73
CA ASN A 219 18.98 -4.46 -18.58
C ASN A 219 18.95 -4.83 -17.08
N PRO A 220 17.80 -4.71 -16.38
CA PRO A 220 17.70 -5.19 -15.01
C PRO A 220 17.90 -6.70 -14.95
N ARG A 221 18.56 -7.18 -13.90
CA ARG A 221 18.56 -8.60 -13.53
C ARG A 221 17.44 -8.86 -12.55
N GLU A 222 16.66 -9.90 -12.81
CA GLU A 222 15.68 -10.39 -11.85
C GLU A 222 16.38 -11.24 -10.78
N GLY A 223 15.90 -11.13 -9.55
CA GLY A 223 16.37 -11.92 -8.42
C GLY A 223 15.29 -12.09 -7.39
N LEU A 224 15.42 -13.12 -6.56
CA LEU A 224 14.47 -13.46 -5.53
C LEU A 224 15.18 -13.49 -4.17
N ILE A 225 14.75 -12.67 -3.22
CA ILE A 225 15.25 -12.74 -1.83
C ILE A 225 14.19 -13.39 -0.97
N VAL A 226 14.59 -14.42 -0.24
CA VAL A 226 13.77 -15.09 0.77
C VAL A 226 14.28 -14.67 2.15
N LEU A 227 13.45 -13.99 2.94
CA LEU A 227 13.73 -13.66 4.34
C LEU A 227 12.96 -14.64 5.25
N SER A 228 13.64 -15.20 6.24
CA SER A 228 13.04 -16.02 7.31
C SER A 228 13.36 -15.44 8.70
N SER A 229 13.07 -16.15 9.77
CA SER A 229 13.60 -15.82 11.11
C SER A 229 15.12 -15.92 11.18
N ASP A 230 15.69 -16.87 10.45
CA ASP A 230 17.05 -17.38 10.67
C ASP A 230 18.09 -16.71 9.75
N GLY A 231 17.63 -15.96 8.75
CA GLY A 231 18.51 -15.22 7.83
C GLY A 231 17.80 -14.75 6.56
N TRP A 232 18.60 -14.53 5.53
CA TRP A 232 18.15 -14.27 4.16
C TRP A 232 18.88 -15.19 3.17
N GLN A 233 18.23 -15.49 2.06
CA GLN A 233 18.81 -16.20 0.92
C GLN A 233 18.50 -15.44 -0.37
N GLU A 234 19.54 -15.10 -1.14
CA GLU A 234 19.40 -14.60 -2.51
C GLU A 234 19.41 -15.80 -3.47
N ILE A 235 18.32 -15.95 -4.22
CA ILE A 235 18.17 -16.91 -5.32
C ILE A 235 18.22 -16.09 -6.60
N THR A 236 19.35 -16.16 -7.30
CA THR A 236 19.52 -15.58 -8.63
C THR A 236 18.81 -16.42 -9.68
N CYS A 237 18.07 -15.75 -10.57
CA CYS A 237 17.46 -16.32 -11.76
C CYS A 237 18.40 -16.23 -12.97
#